data_AF-A0A2G9XJ15-F1
#
_entry.id   AF-A0A2G9XJ15-F1
#
_cell.length_a   1.000
_cell.length_b   1.000
_cell.length_c   1.000
_cell.angle_alpha   90.00
_cell.angle_beta   90.00
_cell.angle_gamma   90.00
#
_symmetry.space_group_name_H-M   'P 1'
#
loop_
_entity.id
_entity.type
_entity.pdbx_description
1 polymer ?
#
loop_
_entity_poly.entity_id
_entity_poly.type
_entity_poly.pdbx_seq_one_letter_code
_entity_poly.pdbx_strand_id
1 'polypeptide(L)'
;MEKNNLCYRYRELLRDYLESPEEIDLYNVSLLGKEFIRKGIGPEEIVEMHYKSIEKLLEDVSLSDKKDAVLKSFKVLLEIMMAYGMAYKHYRDMKAHESGIS
;
A
#
# COMPACT_ATOMS: atom_id res chain seq x y z
N MET A 1 7.52 16.81 -2.90
CA MET A 1 6.69 17.09 -1.69
C MET A 1 5.54 16.10 -1.57
N GLU A 2 4.77 15.87 -2.64
CA GLU A 2 3.62 14.95 -2.63
C GLU A 2 3.98 13.46 -2.45
N LYS A 3 5.03 12.95 -3.12
CA LYS A 3 5.52 11.58 -2.91
C LYS A 3 5.95 11.31 -1.46
N ASN A 4 6.60 12.29 -0.81
CA ASN A 4 6.99 12.17 0.60
C ASN A 4 5.76 12.07 1.53
N ASN A 5 4.65 12.72 1.18
CA ASN A 5 3.40 12.60 1.92
C ASN A 5 2.77 11.21 1.78
N LEU A 6 2.82 10.61 0.58
CA LEU A 6 2.35 9.25 0.35
C LEU A 6 3.19 8.21 1.09
N CYS A 7 4.51 8.34 1.07
CA CYS A 7 5.40 7.47 1.85
C CYS A 7 5.11 7.58 3.36
N TYR A 8 4.87 8.80 3.85
CA TYR A 8 4.51 9.03 5.25
C TYR A 8 3.17 8.35 5.59
N ARG A 9 2.11 8.61 4.82
CA ARG A 9 0.78 8.01 5.01
C ARG A 9 0.82 6.48 4.94
N TYR A 10 1.60 5.92 4.03
CA TYR A 10 1.82 4.48 3.94
C TYR A 10 2.38 3.94 5.26
N ARG A 11 3.44 4.57 5.76
CA ARG A 11 4.12 4.12 6.99
C ARG A 11 3.22 4.25 8.22
N GLU A 12 2.45 5.33 8.33
CA GLU A 12 1.49 5.51 9.43
C GLU A 12 0.45 4.40 9.43
N LEU A 13 -0.20 4.14 8.29
CA LEU A 13 -1.19 3.06 8.18
C LEU A 13 -0.58 1.68 8.45
N LEU A 14 0.66 1.47 8.02
CA LEU A 14 1.38 0.23 8.33
C LEU A 14 1.67 0.12 9.83
N ARG A 15 2.12 1.18 10.49
CA ARG A 15 2.35 1.20 11.94
C ARG A 15 1.05 0.89 12.68
N ASP A 16 -0.02 1.61 12.37
CA ASP A 16 -1.30 1.49 13.05
C ASP A 16 -1.83 0.04 12.95
N TYR A 17 -1.75 -0.57 11.76
CA TYR A 17 -2.11 -1.98 11.56
C TYR A 17 -1.21 -2.96 12.34
N LEU A 18 0.10 -2.68 12.45
CA LEU A 18 1.02 -3.55 13.17
C LEU A 18 0.81 -3.50 14.69
N GLU A 19 0.43 -2.33 15.22
CA GLU A 19 0.16 -2.10 16.63
C GLU A 19 -1.18 -2.70 17.08
N SER A 20 -2.24 -2.48 16.29
CA SER A 20 -3.59 -2.98 16.60
C SER A 20 -4.34 -3.33 15.31
N PRO A 21 -4.15 -4.53 14.75
CA PRO A 21 -4.72 -4.89 13.46
C PRO A 21 -6.26 -4.94 13.49
N GLU A 22 -6.92 -4.01 12.81
CA GLU A 22 -8.38 -3.95 12.67
C GLU A 22 -8.82 -3.97 11.19
N GLU A 23 -10.08 -4.32 10.92
CA GLU A 23 -10.62 -4.29 9.55
C GLU A 23 -10.67 -2.87 8.95
N ILE A 24 -10.88 -1.87 9.81
CA ILE A 24 -10.91 -0.45 9.40
C ILE A 24 -9.55 0.01 8.86
N ASP A 25 -8.46 -0.56 9.35
CA ASP A 25 -7.11 -0.24 8.87
C ASP A 25 -6.92 -0.77 7.45
N LEU A 26 -7.34 -2.01 7.18
CA LEU A 26 -7.31 -2.59 5.84
C LEU A 26 -8.17 -1.79 4.86
N TYR A 27 -9.31 -1.27 5.30
CA TYR A 27 -10.11 -0.36 4.49
C TYR A 27 -9.34 0.92 4.13
N ASN A 28 -8.71 1.58 5.10
CA ASN A 28 -7.92 2.80 4.86
C ASN A 28 -6.72 2.55 3.94
N VAL A 29 -6.07 1.40 4.12
CA VAL A 29 -5.00 0.89 3.26
C VAL A 29 -5.49 0.68 1.83
N SER A 30 -6.69 0.12 1.63
CA SER A 30 -7.29 -0.05 0.30
C SER A 30 -7.57 1.29 -0.41
N LEU A 31 -7.97 2.33 0.33
CA LEU A 31 -8.19 3.68 -0.21
C LEU A 31 -6.88 4.28 -0.72
N LEU A 32 -5.79 4.10 0.03
CA LEU A 32 -4.46 4.53 -0.40
C LEU A 32 -4.02 3.78 -1.67
N GLY A 33 -4.27 2.47 -1.76
CA GLY A 33 -4.01 1.68 -2.96
C GLY A 33 -4.67 2.22 -4.23
N LYS A 34 -5.93 2.68 -4.14
CA LYS A 34 -6.64 3.33 -5.24
C LYS A 34 -6.07 4.71 -5.58
N GLU A 35 -5.57 5.44 -4.59
CA GLU A 35 -4.94 6.75 -4.79
C GLU A 35 -3.63 6.66 -5.57
N PHE A 36 -2.85 5.59 -5.38
CA PHE A 36 -1.59 5.40 -6.11
C PHE A 36 -1.75 5.43 -7.63
N ILE A 37 -2.83 4.85 -8.17
CA ILE A 37 -3.14 4.93 -9.60
C ILE A 37 -3.32 6.39 -10.05
N ARG A 38 -4.12 7.16 -9.30
CA ARG A 38 -4.37 8.58 -9.61
C ARG A 38 -3.12 9.44 -9.52
N LYS A 39 -2.13 9.02 -8.72
CA LYS A 39 -0.85 9.69 -8.52
C LYS A 39 0.27 9.12 -9.41
N GLY A 40 -0.04 8.16 -10.29
CA GLY A 40 0.94 7.57 -11.20
C GLY A 40 2.02 6.74 -10.51
N ILE A 41 1.77 6.25 -9.30
CA ILE A 41 2.72 5.44 -8.54
C ILE A 41 2.64 3.99 -9.03
N GLY A 42 3.79 3.42 -9.40
CA GLY A 42 3.89 2.05 -9.89
C GLY A 42 3.94 0.99 -8.78
N PRO A 43 3.68 -0.29 -9.11
CA PRO A 43 3.83 -1.41 -8.17
C PRO A 43 5.23 -1.50 -7.56
N GLU A 44 6.30 -1.25 -8.34
CA GLU A 44 7.68 -1.29 -7.83
C GLU A 44 7.90 -0.27 -6.71
N GLU A 45 7.34 0.93 -6.86
CA GLU A 45 7.49 2.03 -5.91
C GLU A 45 6.72 1.72 -4.63
N ILE A 46 5.56 1.07 -4.74
CA ILE A 46 4.76 0.60 -3.59
C ILE A 46 5.53 -0.44 -2.80
N VAL A 47 6.16 -1.41 -3.49
CA VAL A 47 6.98 -2.44 -2.83
C VAL A 47 8.22 -1.82 -2.18
N GLU A 48 8.86 -0.86 -2.83
CA GLU A 48 10.00 -0.13 -2.25
C GLU A 48 9.57 0.69 -1.01
N MET A 49 8.41 1.37 -1.07
CA MET A 49 7.83 2.08 0.08
C MET A 49 7.54 1.14 1.25
N HIS A 50 7.02 -0.05 0.97
CA HIS A 50 6.77 -1.09 1.95
C HIS A 50 8.07 -1.52 2.64
N TYR A 51 9.08 -1.87 1.84
CA TYR A 51 10.40 -2.29 2.33
C TYR A 51 11.02 -1.24 3.26
N LYS A 52 11.12 0.01 2.80
CA LYS A 52 11.68 1.12 3.60
C LYS A 52 10.87 1.43 4.86
N SER A 53 9.56 1.20 4.83
CA SER A 53 8.69 1.43 6.00
C SER A 53 8.89 0.34 7.06
N ILE A 54 8.99 -0.92 6.65
CA ILE A 54 9.31 -2.03 7.57
C ILE A 54 10.69 -1.83 8.19
N GLU A 55 11.71 -1.55 7.36
CA GLU A 55 13.08 -1.32 7.84
C GLU A 55 13.06 -0.26 8.93
N LYS A 56 12.37 0.86 8.69
CA LYS A 56 12.27 1.97 9.65
C LYS A 56 11.49 1.62 10.92
N LEU A 57 10.36 0.92 10.80
CA LEU A 57 9.50 0.58 11.94
C LEU A 57 10.12 -0.49 12.84
N LEU A 58 11.03 -1.32 12.31
CA LEU A 58 11.65 -2.42 13.03
C LEU A 58 13.04 -2.11 13.59
N GLU A 59 13.55 -0.88 13.45
CA GLU A 59 14.86 -0.47 14.00
C GLU A 59 14.95 -0.79 15.51
N ASP A 60 13.88 -0.50 16.27
CA ASP A 60 13.86 -0.59 17.75
C ASP A 60 12.98 -1.73 18.32
N VAL A 61 12.64 -2.72 17.51
CA VAL A 61 11.73 -3.83 17.89
C VAL A 61 12.51 -5.09 18.29
N SER A 62 12.00 -5.88 19.24
CA SER A 62 12.65 -7.14 19.65
C SER A 62 12.65 -8.19 18.51
N LEU A 63 13.67 -9.07 18.46
CA LEU A 63 13.83 -10.05 17.37
C LEU A 63 12.62 -10.99 17.18
N SER A 64 11.95 -11.39 18.26
CA SER A 64 10.74 -12.23 18.19
C SER A 64 9.56 -11.48 17.57
N ASP A 65 9.43 -10.20 17.89
CA ASP A 65 8.33 -9.36 17.42
C ASP A 65 8.53 -8.94 15.94
N LYS A 66 9.80 -8.85 15.47
CA LYS A 66 10.11 -8.56 14.06
C LYS A 66 9.52 -9.58 13.09
N LYS A 67 9.56 -10.88 13.41
CA LYS A 67 9.07 -11.92 12.49
C LYS A 67 7.56 -11.82 12.27
N ASP A 68 6.81 -11.65 13.35
CA ASP A 68 5.35 -11.49 13.29
C ASP A 68 4.97 -10.18 12.59
N ALA A 69 5.68 -9.08 12.90
CA ALA A 69 5.46 -7.80 12.25
C ALA A 69 5.71 -7.86 10.73
N VAL A 70 6.77 -8.53 10.27
CA VAL A 70 7.02 -8.74 8.84
C VAL A 70 5.87 -9.51 8.19
N LEU A 71 5.40 -10.62 8.78
CA LEU A 71 4.29 -11.38 8.20
C LEU A 71 2.98 -10.58 8.17
N LYS A 72 2.66 -9.84 9.23
CA LYS A 72 1.49 -8.96 9.27
C LYS A 72 1.58 -7.84 8.25
N SER A 73 2.76 -7.27 8.03
CA SER A 73 2.96 -6.21 7.06
C SER A 73 2.58 -6.64 5.63
N PHE A 74 2.83 -7.90 5.25
CA PHE A 74 2.43 -8.39 3.94
C PHE A 74 0.91 -8.43 3.73
N LYS A 75 0.09 -8.48 4.80
CA LYS A 75 -1.37 -8.31 4.68
C LYS A 75 -1.72 -6.90 4.20
N VAL A 76 -1.04 -5.87 4.72
CA VAL A 76 -1.18 -4.48 4.27
C VAL A 76 -0.76 -4.35 2.81
N LEU A 77 0.39 -4.91 2.44
CA LEU A 77 0.85 -4.87 1.05
C LEU A 77 -0.13 -5.57 0.10
N LEU A 78 -0.64 -6.74 0.49
CA LEU A 78 -1.61 -7.49 -0.30
C LEU A 78 -2.89 -6.67 -0.52
N GLU A 79 -3.43 -6.05 0.52
CA GLU A 79 -4.64 -5.21 0.44
C GLU A 79 -4.43 -4.03 -0.52
N ILE A 80 -3.28 -3.36 -0.44
CA ILE A 80 -2.91 -2.28 -1.37
C ILE A 80 -2.86 -2.80 -2.80
N MET A 81 -2.19 -3.93 -3.03
CA MET A 81 -2.01 -4.47 -4.37
C MET A 81 -3.31 -4.98 -4.98
N MET A 82 -4.23 -5.52 -4.17
CA MET A 82 -5.58 -5.88 -4.61
C MET A 82 -6.37 -4.63 -5.03
N ALA A 83 -6.40 -3.60 -4.17
CA ALA A 83 -7.08 -2.35 -4.47
C ALA A 83 -6.49 -1.64 -5.70
N TYR A 84 -5.17 -1.65 -5.82
CA TYR A 84 -4.42 -1.12 -6.98
C TYR A 84 -4.79 -1.86 -8.26
N GLY A 85 -4.75 -3.20 -8.24
CA GLY A 85 -5.06 -4.03 -9.41
C GLY A 85 -6.49 -3.83 -9.92
N MET A 86 -7.46 -3.72 -9.00
CA MET A 86 -8.85 -3.41 -9.35
C MET A 86 -8.98 -2.02 -9.99
N ALA A 87 -8.38 -0.99 -9.38
CA ALA A 87 -8.41 0.36 -9.90
C ALA A 87 -7.71 0.49 -11.26
N TYR A 88 -6.57 -0.21 -11.43
CA TYR A 88 -5.84 -0.25 -12.69
C TYR A 88 -6.65 -0.90 -13.81
N LYS A 89 -7.32 -2.04 -13.52
CA LYS A 89 -8.20 -2.69 -14.48
C LYS A 89 -9.30 -1.73 -14.93
N HIS A 90 -9.99 -1.09 -13.98
CA HIS A 90 -11.04 -0.12 -14.30
C HIS A 90 -10.52 1.05 -15.15
N TYR A 91 -9.35 1.59 -14.79
CA TYR A 91 -8.71 2.66 -15.56
C TYR A 91 -8.38 2.24 -17.01
N ARG A 92 -7.83 1.02 -17.20
CA ARG A 92 -7.55 0.49 -18.54
C ARG A 92 -8.82 0.27 -19.36
N ASP A 93 -9.86 -0.28 -18.75
CA ASP A 93 -11.14 -0.55 -19.43
C ASP A 93 -11.77 0.77 -19.92
N MET A 94 -11.76 1.81 -19.08
CA MET A 94 -12.20 3.16 -19.47
C MET A 94 -11.38 3.72 -20.64
N LYS A 95 -10.05 3.60 -20.58
CA LYS A 95 -9.17 4.09 -21.65
C LYS A 95 -9.35 3.36 -22.98
N ALA A 96 -9.64 2.05 -22.93
CA ALA A 96 -9.93 1.26 -24.12
C ALA A 96 -11.24 1.75 -24.81
N HIS A 97 -12.28 2.03 -24.02
CA HIS A 97 -13.56 2.54 -24.53
C HIS A 97 -13.42 3.95 -25.13
N GLU A 98 -12.65 4.83 -24.50
CA GLU A 98 -12.36 6.18 -25.02
C GLU A 98 -11.58 6.18 -26.33
N SER A 99 -10.78 5.12 -26.59
CA SER A 99 -9.88 5.05 -27.75
C SER A 99 -10.54 4.43 -29.00
N GLY A 100 -11.81 4.05 -28.95
CA GLY A 100 -12.58 3.58 -30.13
C GLY A 100 -12.14 2.22 -30.70
N ILE A 101 -11.37 1.42 -29.95
CA ILE A 101 -11.01 0.05 -30.34
C ILE A 101 -11.99 -0.89 -29.63
N SER A 102 -13.13 -1.16 -30.27
CA SER A 102 -14.01 -2.28 -29.94
C SER A 102 -14.17 -3.18 -31.15
#